data_AF-A1S0K2-F1
#
_entry.id   AF-A1S0K2-F1
#
_cell.length_a   1.000
_cell.length_b   1.000
_cell.length_c   1.000
_cell.angle_alpha   90.00
_cell.angle_beta   90.00
_cell.angle_gamma   90.00
#
_symmetry.space_group_name_H-M   'P 1'
#
loop_
_entity.id
_entity.type
_entity.pdbx_description
1 polymer ?
#
loop_
_entity_poly.entity_id
_entity_poly.type
_entity_poly.pdbx_seq_one_letter_code
_entity_poly.pdbx_strand_id
1 'polypeptide(L)'
;MEPLLVITSPKDESILLEALFEALGVKYTLAEEGDYVTFYLAGENVETLAYKIADKTSLEIGGDLLRIMRIGAGSAIAKYGKVFYAVMRSEEEAEKVASLLKSATGAKVTRRGRRVYGGGEALEWMLEVTLNYRFVRRGVEKEVLALARKTLEPGRRRVRVARRLMLRLYKEFAIRVEGDYIEVPEGRIASYILSGMATDWENLEPVFLEHLGIKHVETAKLRLGHKTAPVDIYVVGEYREVGVARRVSLEDLRDFLDEELVEMIGVGKKGKLYIPDVVLDALLEAGVLERSLRPLE
;
A
#
# COMPACT_ATOMS: atom_id res chain seq x y z
N MET A 1 19.50 3.68 15.07
CA MET A 1 18.03 3.65 14.89
C MET A 1 17.84 3.26 13.45
N GLU A 2 17.14 2.15 13.18
CA GLU A 2 16.93 1.72 11.79
C GLU A 2 16.02 2.71 11.06
N PRO A 3 16.32 3.04 9.79
CA PRO A 3 15.48 3.90 8.98
C PRO A 3 14.16 3.19 8.66
N LEU A 4 13.05 3.94 8.70
CA LEU A 4 11.74 3.46 8.27
C LEU A 4 11.47 3.75 6.79
N LEU A 5 12.16 4.76 6.25
CA LEU A 5 12.06 5.14 4.84
C LEU A 5 13.44 5.51 4.33
N VAL A 6 13.80 4.93 3.18
CA VAL A 6 15.01 5.23 2.43
C VAL A 6 14.62 5.87 1.10
N ILE A 7 15.17 7.05 0.81
CA ILE A 7 14.97 7.76 -0.46
C ILE A 7 16.34 8.00 -1.09
N THR A 8 16.57 7.47 -2.29
CA THR A 8 17.80 7.71 -3.04
C THR A 8 17.51 8.64 -4.21
N SER A 9 18.35 9.65 -4.40
CA SER A 9 18.20 10.70 -5.41
C SER A 9 19.56 10.99 -6.07
N PRO A 10 19.58 11.36 -7.36
CA PRO A 10 20.74 12.00 -7.97
C PRO A 10 21.18 13.25 -7.18
N LYS A 11 22.50 13.54 -7.15
CA LYS A 11 23.08 14.67 -6.42
C LYS A 11 22.57 16.04 -6.84
N ASP A 12 22.26 16.21 -8.12
CA ASP A 12 21.69 17.45 -8.66
C ASP A 12 20.24 17.67 -8.24
N GLU A 13 19.49 16.59 -7.96
CA GLU A 13 18.11 16.64 -7.45
C GLU A 13 18.04 16.65 -5.91
N SER A 14 19.08 16.17 -5.21
CA SER A 14 19.10 16.04 -3.74
C SER A 14 18.92 17.37 -3.01
N ILE A 15 19.41 18.47 -3.59
CA ILE A 15 19.28 19.83 -3.05
C ILE A 15 17.80 20.22 -2.88
N LEU A 16 16.93 19.80 -3.81
CA LEU A 16 15.50 20.08 -3.74
C LEU A 16 14.83 19.26 -2.62
N LEU A 17 15.26 18.02 -2.43
CA LEU A 17 14.78 17.17 -1.33
C LEU A 17 15.24 17.67 0.03
N GLU A 18 16.49 18.10 0.15
CA GLU A 18 17.04 18.70 1.36
C GLU A 18 16.26 19.96 1.74
N ALA A 19 16.09 20.89 0.79
CA ALA A 19 15.31 22.10 1.00
C ALA A 19 13.85 21.80 1.37
N LEU A 20 13.25 20.75 0.78
CA LEU A 20 11.91 20.30 1.13
C LEU A 20 11.86 19.78 2.57
N PHE A 21 12.79 18.90 2.96
CA PHE A 21 12.83 18.36 4.32
C PHE A 21 13.08 19.45 5.36
N GLU A 22 13.99 20.38 5.10
CA GLU A 22 14.22 21.55 5.95
C GLU A 22 12.97 22.42 6.08
N ALA A 23 12.32 22.77 4.96
CA ALA A 23 11.09 23.56 4.95
C ALA A 23 9.93 22.87 5.67
N LEU A 24 9.92 21.54 5.72
CA LEU A 24 8.93 20.74 6.43
C LEU A 24 9.32 20.41 7.88
N GLY A 25 10.56 20.73 8.29
CA GLY A 25 11.10 20.40 9.62
C GLY A 25 11.33 18.91 9.83
N VAL A 26 11.58 18.17 8.75
CA VAL A 26 11.80 16.71 8.75
C VAL A 26 13.29 16.44 8.94
N LYS A 27 13.66 15.70 9.98
CA LYS A 27 15.06 15.30 10.19
C LYS A 27 15.38 14.04 9.39
N TYR A 28 16.60 13.95 8.91
CA TYR A 28 17.11 12.83 8.14
C TYR A 28 18.60 12.63 8.44
N THR A 29 19.11 11.43 8.17
CA THR A 29 20.55 11.21 7.98
C THR A 29 20.80 10.98 6.49
N LEU A 30 21.94 11.45 5.98
CA LEU A 30 22.30 11.28 4.57
C LEU A 30 23.58 10.47 4.44
N ALA A 31 23.68 9.69 3.36
CA ALA A 31 24.91 9.08 2.89
C ALA A 31 25.09 9.42 1.40
N GLU A 32 26.32 9.69 0.99
CA GLU A 32 26.65 9.91 -0.40
C GLU A 32 27.42 8.71 -0.96
N GLU A 33 27.03 8.25 -2.14
CA GLU A 33 27.73 7.20 -2.86
C GLU A 33 27.72 7.51 -4.37
N GLY A 34 28.90 7.75 -4.94
CA GLY A 34 29.04 8.15 -6.34
C GLY A 34 28.25 9.44 -6.65
N ASP A 35 27.36 9.35 -7.65
CA ASP A 35 26.51 10.44 -8.14
C ASP A 35 25.15 10.52 -7.42
N TYR A 36 24.96 9.74 -6.35
CA TYR A 36 23.70 9.64 -5.62
C TYR A 36 23.83 10.05 -4.15
N VAL A 37 22.71 10.53 -3.61
CA VAL A 37 22.50 10.82 -2.19
C VAL A 37 21.34 9.97 -1.69
N THR A 38 21.56 9.29 -0.57
CA THR A 38 20.55 8.47 0.09
C THR A 38 20.16 9.12 1.41
N PHE A 39 18.87 9.40 1.56
CA PHE A 39 18.22 9.94 2.75
C PHE A 39 17.58 8.83 3.55
N TYR A 40 17.88 8.80 4.84
CA TYR A 40 17.37 7.85 5.80
C TYR A 40 16.51 8.57 6.82
N LEU A 41 15.22 8.22 6.86
CA LEU A 41 14.25 8.85 7.75
C LEU A 41 13.79 7.85 8.82
N ALA A 42 13.96 8.22 10.09
CA ALA A 42 13.38 7.49 11.21
C ALA A 42 11.85 7.66 11.26
N GLY A 43 11.14 6.75 11.93
CA GLY A 43 9.67 6.69 11.91
C GLY A 43 8.94 8.00 12.22
N GLU A 44 9.38 8.74 13.25
CA GLU A 44 8.78 10.04 13.59
C GLU A 44 8.93 11.12 12.49
N ASN A 45 10.01 11.03 11.71
CA ASN A 45 10.26 11.95 10.61
C ASN A 45 9.42 11.55 9.39
N VAL A 46 9.20 10.26 9.15
CA VAL A 46 8.28 9.76 8.13
C VAL A 46 6.83 10.12 8.46
N GLU A 47 6.41 9.96 9.73
CA GLU A 47 5.09 10.44 10.22
C GLU A 47 4.90 11.93 9.94
N THR A 48 5.92 12.75 10.24
CA THR A 48 5.90 14.20 10.05
C THR A 48 5.82 14.56 8.56
N LEU A 49 6.66 13.95 7.73
CA LEU A 49 6.68 14.15 6.29
C LEU A 49 5.31 13.81 5.67
N ALA A 50 4.77 12.63 6.00
CA ALA A 50 3.47 12.18 5.54
C ALA A 50 2.34 13.13 5.98
N TYR A 51 2.36 13.59 7.23
CA TYR A 51 1.38 14.56 7.73
C TYR A 51 1.42 15.87 6.93
N LYS A 52 2.61 16.38 6.65
CA LYS A 52 2.81 17.62 5.90
C LYS A 52 2.39 17.48 4.43
N ILE A 53 2.65 16.33 3.81
CA ILE A 53 2.13 16.01 2.48
C ILE A 53 0.60 16.04 2.52
N ALA A 54 -0.03 15.29 3.43
CA ALA A 54 -1.49 15.21 3.55
C ALA A 54 -2.18 16.57 3.85
N ASP A 55 -1.46 17.54 4.42
CA ASP A 55 -1.97 18.88 4.72
C ASP A 55 -1.83 19.87 3.53
N LYS A 56 -0.94 19.60 2.57
CA LYS A 56 -0.59 20.52 1.47
C LYS A 56 -1.19 20.17 0.10
N THR A 57 -1.69 18.96 -0.14
CA THR A 57 -2.10 18.52 -1.51
C THR A 57 -3.59 18.66 -1.82
N SER A 58 -3.90 19.23 -2.99
CA SER A 58 -4.94 18.72 -3.90
C SER A 58 -4.33 17.54 -4.66
N LEU A 59 -4.95 16.35 -4.62
CA LEU A 59 -4.33 15.08 -5.02
C LEU A 59 -4.07 14.97 -6.53
N GLU A 60 -2.91 15.42 -6.97
CA GLU A 60 -2.11 14.68 -7.97
C GLU A 60 -0.94 14.05 -7.22
N ILE A 61 -1.23 12.96 -6.49
CA ILE A 61 -0.21 12.25 -5.72
C ILE A 61 0.31 11.11 -6.58
N GLY A 62 1.54 11.28 -7.09
CA GLY A 62 2.28 10.20 -7.76
C GLY A 62 2.68 9.08 -6.79
N GLY A 63 3.21 7.98 -7.33
CA GLY A 63 3.48 6.74 -6.58
C GLY A 63 4.32 6.94 -5.31
N ASP A 64 5.38 7.74 -5.36
CA ASP A 64 6.27 7.94 -4.21
C ASP A 64 5.61 8.70 -3.05
N LEU A 65 4.79 9.71 -3.36
CA LEU A 65 4.07 10.45 -2.33
C LEU A 65 2.99 9.57 -1.66
N LEU A 66 2.36 8.64 -2.40
CA LEU A 66 1.46 7.65 -1.82
C LEU A 66 2.21 6.67 -0.92
N ARG A 67 3.38 6.19 -1.35
CA ARG A 67 4.26 5.32 -0.56
C ARG A 67 4.64 5.98 0.77
N ILE A 68 5.08 7.24 0.74
CA ILE A 68 5.41 8.00 1.95
C ILE A 68 4.19 8.11 2.88
N MET A 69 3.01 8.46 2.35
CA MET A 69 1.79 8.55 3.16
C MET A 69 1.39 7.21 3.78
N ARG A 70 1.54 6.10 3.04
CA ARG A 70 1.24 4.76 3.54
C ARG A 70 2.16 4.39 4.70
N ILE A 71 3.48 4.52 4.51
CA ILE A 71 4.48 4.16 5.52
C ILE A 71 4.29 5.03 6.78
N GLY A 72 4.13 6.34 6.61
CA GLY A 72 3.89 7.25 7.72
C GLY A 72 2.59 6.93 8.47
N ALA A 73 1.54 6.52 7.75
CA ALA A 73 0.28 6.16 8.39
C ALA A 73 0.35 4.83 9.14
N GLY A 74 0.99 3.81 8.58
CA GLY A 74 1.25 2.54 9.28
C GLY A 74 2.03 2.76 10.57
N SER A 75 3.10 3.56 10.50
CA SER A 75 3.89 3.97 11.67
C SER A 75 3.02 4.66 12.73
N ALA A 76 2.22 5.66 12.34
CA ALA A 76 1.33 6.38 13.25
C ALA A 76 0.24 5.47 13.86
N ILE A 77 -0.28 4.50 13.11
CA ILE A 77 -1.27 3.54 13.60
C ILE A 77 -0.67 2.67 14.70
N ALA A 78 0.50 2.09 14.45
CA ALA A 78 1.20 1.23 15.39
C ALA A 78 1.59 2.01 16.66
N LYS A 79 2.27 3.15 16.50
CA LYS A 79 2.79 3.97 17.59
C LYS A 79 1.71 4.50 18.52
N TYR A 80 0.59 4.98 17.98
CA TYR A 80 -0.47 5.61 18.78
C TYR A 80 -1.68 4.69 19.05
N GLY A 81 -1.62 3.42 18.63
CA GLY A 81 -2.71 2.45 18.81
C GLY A 81 -4.04 2.94 18.22
N LYS A 82 -3.98 3.45 16.99
CA LYS A 82 -5.12 4.11 16.34
C LYS A 82 -6.23 3.13 16.00
N VAL A 83 -7.46 3.60 16.12
CA VAL A 83 -8.68 2.85 15.82
C VAL A 83 -9.61 3.72 15.01
N PHE A 84 -10.43 3.10 14.16
CA PHE A 84 -11.42 3.84 13.38
C PHE A 84 -12.82 3.73 13.98
N TYR A 85 -13.66 4.72 13.66
CA TYR A 85 -15.10 4.58 13.79
C TYR A 85 -15.84 5.29 12.66
N ALA A 86 -17.02 4.78 12.32
CA ALA A 86 -17.92 5.39 11.35
C ALA A 86 -19.36 5.35 11.86
N VAL A 87 -20.17 6.34 11.47
CA VAL A 87 -21.59 6.43 11.85
C VAL A 87 -22.44 6.24 10.60
N MET A 88 -23.24 5.18 10.60
CA MET A 88 -24.15 4.80 9.52
C MET A 88 -25.55 5.41 9.74
N ARG A 89 -26.40 5.35 8.71
CA ARG A 89 -27.78 5.85 8.79
C ARG A 89 -28.65 4.97 9.67
N SER A 90 -28.50 3.65 9.57
CA SER A 90 -29.26 2.63 10.31
C SER A 90 -28.32 1.57 10.90
N GLU A 91 -28.86 0.73 11.79
CA GLU A 91 -28.13 -0.42 12.33
C GLU A 91 -27.88 -1.49 11.26
N GLU A 92 -28.83 -1.68 10.34
CA GLU A 92 -28.69 -2.60 9.22
C GLU A 92 -27.53 -2.20 8.28
N GLU A 93 -27.39 -0.90 8.00
CA GLU A 93 -26.26 -0.40 7.23
C GLU A 93 -24.93 -0.59 7.97
N ALA A 94 -24.92 -0.40 9.31
CA ALA A 94 -23.75 -0.67 10.14
C ALA A 94 -23.36 -2.15 10.12
N GLU A 95 -24.33 -3.07 10.17
CA GLU A 95 -24.09 -4.51 10.06
C GLU A 95 -23.47 -4.87 8.70
N LYS A 96 -24.07 -4.41 7.59
CA LYS A 96 -23.57 -4.67 6.23
C LYS A 96 -22.13 -4.18 6.05
N VAL A 97 -21.84 -2.96 6.50
CA VAL A 97 -20.50 -2.36 6.41
C VAL A 97 -19.50 -3.08 7.32
N ALA A 98 -19.88 -3.42 8.54
CA ALA A 98 -19.01 -4.13 9.47
C ALA A 98 -18.66 -5.54 8.96
N SER A 99 -19.66 -6.27 8.46
CA SER A 99 -19.49 -7.60 7.86
C SER A 99 -18.54 -7.56 6.66
N LEU A 100 -18.73 -6.58 5.77
CA LEU A 100 -17.83 -6.41 4.64
C LEU A 100 -16.39 -6.17 5.08
N LEU A 101 -16.15 -5.21 5.97
CA LEU A 101 -14.80 -4.88 6.39
C LEU A 101 -14.13 -6.07 7.07
N LYS A 102 -14.86 -6.79 7.93
CA LYS A 102 -14.35 -8.02 8.54
C LYS A 102 -13.92 -9.05 7.47
N SER A 103 -14.72 -9.22 6.42
CA SER A 103 -14.38 -10.12 5.31
C SER A 103 -13.22 -9.61 4.45
N ALA A 104 -13.08 -8.29 4.27
CA ALA A 104 -12.09 -7.70 3.39
C ALA A 104 -10.71 -7.58 4.06
N THR A 105 -10.67 -7.31 5.36
CA THR A 105 -9.43 -7.03 6.09
C THR A 105 -8.97 -8.17 6.98
N GLY A 106 -9.81 -9.17 7.27
CA GLY A 106 -9.55 -10.21 8.29
C GLY A 106 -9.56 -9.69 9.74
N ALA A 107 -9.40 -8.37 9.93
CA ALA A 107 -9.32 -7.70 11.21
C ALA A 107 -10.63 -7.71 12.03
N LYS A 108 -10.50 -7.45 13.34
CA LYS A 108 -11.64 -7.33 14.26
C LYS A 108 -12.42 -6.02 14.00
N VAL A 109 -13.54 -6.15 13.30
CA VAL A 109 -14.52 -5.09 13.08
C VAL A 109 -15.81 -5.39 13.86
N THR A 110 -16.36 -4.40 14.54
CA THR A 110 -17.56 -4.54 15.38
C THR A 110 -18.54 -3.39 15.11
N ARG A 111 -19.79 -3.55 15.54
CA ARG A 111 -20.77 -2.47 15.56
C ARG A 111 -21.42 -2.31 16.93
N ARG A 112 -21.88 -1.09 17.22
CA ARG A 112 -22.73 -0.75 18.36
C ARG A 112 -23.79 0.24 17.91
N GLY A 113 -25.03 -0.24 17.80
CA GLY A 113 -26.10 0.48 17.12
C GLY A 113 -25.68 0.89 15.70
N ARG A 114 -25.80 2.17 15.38
CA ARG A 114 -25.42 2.74 14.07
C ARG A 114 -23.91 2.96 13.87
N ARG A 115 -23.07 2.61 14.84
CA ARG A 115 -21.62 2.88 14.78
C ARG A 115 -20.85 1.61 14.44
N VAL A 116 -19.92 1.71 13.51
CA VAL A 116 -18.95 0.67 13.15
C VAL A 116 -17.58 1.07 13.72
N TYR A 117 -16.83 0.11 14.27
CA TYR A 117 -15.51 0.30 14.84
C TYR A 117 -14.55 -0.79 14.36
N GLY A 118 -13.27 -0.47 14.25
CA GLY A 118 -12.23 -1.47 14.07
C GLY A 118 -10.85 -0.97 14.48
N GLY A 119 -9.91 -1.91 14.57
CA GLY A 119 -8.54 -1.67 15.00
C GLY A 119 -7.66 -1.00 13.95
N GLY A 120 -6.36 -0.97 14.23
CA GLY A 120 -5.34 -0.39 13.37
C GLY A 120 -5.29 -1.04 11.99
N GLU A 121 -5.25 -2.37 11.93
CA GLU A 121 -5.23 -3.16 10.68
C GLU A 121 -6.34 -2.77 9.71
N ALA A 122 -7.58 -2.59 10.20
CA ALA A 122 -8.69 -2.19 9.36
C ALA A 122 -8.58 -0.74 8.89
N LEU A 123 -7.99 0.14 9.72
CA LEU A 123 -7.73 1.54 9.35
C LEU A 123 -6.61 1.64 8.31
N GLU A 124 -5.56 0.84 8.46
CA GLU A 124 -4.44 0.73 7.54
C GLU A 124 -4.91 0.22 6.19
N TRP A 125 -5.68 -0.88 6.16
CA TRP A 125 -6.29 -1.39 4.93
C TRP A 125 -7.17 -0.34 4.25
N MET A 126 -7.98 0.40 5.00
CA MET A 126 -8.81 1.46 4.42
C MET A 126 -7.97 2.58 3.81
N LEU A 127 -6.89 2.99 4.46
CA LEU A 127 -5.98 4.00 3.91
C LEU A 127 -5.31 3.48 2.64
N GLU A 128 -4.77 2.28 2.72
CA GLU A 128 -4.09 1.64 1.61
C GLU A 128 -5.00 1.54 0.38
N VAL A 129 -6.24 1.09 0.56
CA VAL A 129 -7.23 1.02 -0.52
C VAL A 129 -7.64 2.40 -1.01
N THR A 130 -7.87 3.35 -0.12
CA THR A 130 -8.42 4.65 -0.55
C THR A 130 -7.40 5.57 -1.19
N LEU A 131 -6.13 5.42 -0.84
CA LEU A 131 -5.00 6.12 -1.45
C LEU A 131 -4.59 5.48 -2.79
N ASN A 132 -4.63 4.16 -2.91
CA ASN A 132 -4.14 3.46 -4.12
C ASN A 132 -5.17 3.31 -5.26
N TYR A 133 -6.46 3.38 -4.97
CA TYR A 133 -7.50 3.18 -5.99
C TYR A 133 -8.12 4.51 -6.43
N ARG A 134 -8.84 4.46 -7.57
CA ARG A 134 -9.57 5.56 -8.26
C ARG A 134 -10.55 6.39 -7.40
N PHE A 135 -10.58 6.23 -6.08
CA PHE A 135 -11.39 7.00 -5.13
C PHE A 135 -11.19 8.52 -5.29
N VAL A 136 -9.95 8.95 -5.53
CA VAL A 136 -9.60 10.35 -5.83
C VAL A 136 -10.39 10.83 -7.06
N ARG A 137 -10.28 10.13 -8.19
CA ARG A 137 -11.00 10.41 -9.45
C ARG A 137 -12.52 10.30 -9.33
N ARG A 138 -13.03 9.56 -8.34
CA ARG A 138 -14.45 9.29 -8.11
C ARG A 138 -15.12 10.30 -7.16
N GLY A 139 -14.47 11.43 -6.89
CA GLY A 139 -15.05 12.57 -6.20
C GLY A 139 -15.24 12.39 -4.69
N VAL A 140 -14.44 11.52 -4.07
CA VAL A 140 -14.33 11.38 -2.60
C VAL A 140 -12.95 11.78 -2.07
N GLU A 141 -12.20 12.53 -2.88
CA GLU A 141 -10.86 13.05 -2.56
C GLU A 141 -10.79 13.71 -1.18
N LYS A 142 -11.73 14.60 -0.88
CA LYS A 142 -11.79 15.31 0.42
C LYS A 142 -11.90 14.34 1.59
N GLU A 143 -12.70 13.28 1.45
CA GLU A 143 -12.85 12.27 2.48
C GLU A 143 -11.60 11.40 2.64
N VAL A 144 -10.88 11.11 1.55
CA VAL A 144 -9.61 10.37 1.56
C VAL A 144 -8.51 11.18 2.23
N LEU A 145 -8.32 12.45 1.85
CA LEU A 145 -7.37 13.35 2.51
C LEU A 145 -7.69 13.54 3.99
N ALA A 146 -8.98 13.72 4.31
CA ALA A 146 -9.40 13.84 5.70
C ALA A 146 -9.18 12.55 6.50
N LEU A 147 -9.23 11.37 5.87
CA LEU A 147 -8.87 10.10 6.51
C LEU A 147 -7.36 10.07 6.78
N ALA A 148 -6.53 10.27 5.74
CA ALA A 148 -5.08 10.28 5.84
C ALA A 148 -4.57 11.25 6.90
N ARG A 149 -5.00 12.53 6.83
CA ARG A 149 -4.60 13.56 7.80
C ARG A 149 -4.96 13.20 9.24
N LYS A 150 -6.17 12.70 9.49
CA LYS A 150 -6.60 12.33 10.85
C LYS A 150 -5.86 11.10 11.37
N THR A 151 -5.50 10.19 10.49
CA THR A 151 -4.65 9.05 10.86
C THR A 151 -3.24 9.51 11.18
N LEU A 152 -2.69 10.47 10.46
CA LEU A 152 -1.34 10.99 10.70
C LEU A 152 -1.27 12.00 11.87
N GLU A 153 -2.40 12.55 12.31
CA GLU A 153 -2.45 13.52 13.41
C GLU A 153 -1.93 12.93 14.74
N PRO A 154 -0.87 13.51 15.35
CA PRO A 154 -0.31 13.03 16.61
C PRO A 154 -1.34 13.02 17.74
N GLY A 155 -1.29 12.00 18.62
CA GLY A 155 -2.17 11.89 19.79
C GLY A 155 -3.65 11.58 19.49
N ARG A 156 -4.10 11.63 18.23
CA ARG A 156 -5.46 11.24 17.85
C ARG A 156 -5.58 9.73 17.77
N ARG A 157 -6.15 9.11 18.82
CA ARG A 157 -6.40 7.66 18.85
C ARG A 157 -7.60 7.22 18.02
N ARG A 158 -8.71 7.98 18.03
CA ARG A 158 -9.94 7.62 17.32
C ARG A 158 -10.10 8.40 16.02
N VAL A 159 -10.09 7.71 14.90
CA VAL A 159 -10.20 8.29 13.56
C VAL A 159 -11.62 8.13 13.04
N ARG A 160 -12.32 9.24 12.80
CA ARG A 160 -13.66 9.21 12.21
C ARG A 160 -13.57 9.07 10.70
N VAL A 161 -14.08 7.95 10.17
CA VAL A 161 -14.24 7.72 8.74
C VAL A 161 -15.57 8.29 8.26
N ALA A 162 -15.54 9.02 7.15
CA ALA A 162 -16.74 9.59 6.56
C ALA A 162 -17.66 8.48 6.04
N ARG A 163 -18.97 8.56 6.33
CA ARG A 163 -19.95 7.56 5.85
C ARG A 163 -19.91 7.41 4.33
N ARG A 164 -19.74 8.51 3.59
CA ARG A 164 -19.66 8.47 2.12
C ARG A 164 -18.49 7.61 1.64
N LEU A 165 -17.33 7.72 2.29
CA LEU A 165 -16.17 6.89 2.02
C LEU A 165 -16.43 5.43 2.37
N MET A 166 -17.03 5.16 3.54
CA MET A 166 -17.42 3.79 3.94
C MET A 166 -18.39 3.14 2.97
N LEU A 167 -19.36 3.89 2.47
CA LEU A 167 -20.29 3.37 1.47
C LEU A 167 -19.64 3.18 0.10
N ARG A 168 -18.65 4.00 -0.25
CA ARG A 168 -17.88 3.80 -1.48
C ARG A 168 -17.07 2.52 -1.37
N LEU A 169 -16.30 2.34 -0.29
CA LEU A 169 -15.63 1.08 0.02
C LEU A 169 -16.60 -0.09 -0.01
N TYR A 170 -17.79 0.08 0.56
CA TYR A 170 -18.81 -0.96 0.51
C TYR A 170 -19.20 -1.36 -0.91
N LYS A 171 -19.45 -0.38 -1.77
CA LYS A 171 -19.78 -0.63 -3.17
C LYS A 171 -18.64 -1.25 -3.97
N GLU A 172 -17.39 -0.86 -3.70
CA GLU A 172 -16.22 -1.34 -4.45
C GLU A 172 -15.70 -2.71 -3.99
N PHE A 173 -16.13 -3.21 -2.82
CA PHE A 173 -15.58 -4.46 -2.25
C PHE A 173 -16.64 -5.50 -1.87
N ALA A 174 -17.92 -5.13 -1.85
CA ALA A 174 -18.99 -6.10 -1.61
C ALA A 174 -19.11 -7.07 -2.78
N ILE A 175 -18.89 -8.36 -2.49
CA ILE A 175 -19.28 -9.44 -3.41
C ILE A 175 -20.80 -9.41 -3.53
N ARG A 176 -21.30 -9.49 -4.76
CA ARG A 176 -22.72 -9.73 -5.01
C ARG A 176 -22.89 -11.13 -5.57
N VAL A 177 -23.90 -11.83 -5.07
CA VAL A 177 -24.27 -13.17 -5.52
C VAL A 177 -25.67 -13.06 -6.10
N GLU A 178 -25.82 -13.38 -7.39
CA GLU A 178 -27.09 -13.39 -8.11
C GLU A 178 -27.27 -14.75 -8.78
N GLY A 179 -28.10 -15.62 -8.17
CA GLY A 179 -28.26 -17.01 -8.62
C GLY A 179 -26.93 -17.77 -8.52
N ASP A 180 -26.49 -18.31 -9.65
CA ASP A 180 -25.21 -19.04 -9.77
C ASP A 180 -24.02 -18.11 -10.10
N TYR A 181 -24.23 -16.80 -10.20
CA TYR A 181 -23.20 -15.83 -10.55
C TYR A 181 -22.66 -15.09 -9.33
N ILE A 182 -21.33 -14.96 -9.25
CA ILE A 182 -20.63 -14.16 -8.24
C ILE A 182 -19.98 -12.97 -8.94
N GLU A 183 -20.49 -11.76 -8.70
CA GLU A 183 -19.84 -10.51 -9.11
C GLU A 183 -18.75 -10.17 -8.09
N VAL A 184 -17.49 -10.25 -8.51
CA VAL A 184 -16.35 -9.80 -7.71
C VAL A 184 -15.95 -8.41 -8.19
N PRO A 185 -16.08 -7.37 -7.36
CA PRO A 185 -15.76 -6.01 -7.79
C PRO A 185 -14.24 -5.80 -7.93
N GLU A 186 -13.84 -4.90 -8.84
CA GLU A 186 -12.45 -4.58 -9.24
C GLU A 186 -11.51 -4.43 -8.03
N GLY A 187 -11.93 -3.65 -7.01
CA GLY A 187 -11.14 -3.44 -5.80
C GLY A 187 -10.81 -4.72 -5.05
N ARG A 188 -11.73 -5.70 -5.05
CA ARG A 188 -11.56 -6.97 -4.37
C ARG A 188 -10.72 -7.96 -5.17
N ILE A 189 -10.81 -7.95 -6.50
CA ILE A 189 -9.96 -8.80 -7.37
C ILE A 189 -8.50 -8.44 -7.16
N ALA A 190 -8.19 -7.15 -7.16
CA ALA A 190 -6.84 -6.68 -6.90
C ALA A 190 -6.37 -7.08 -5.49
N SER A 191 -7.19 -6.97 -4.44
CA SER A 191 -6.85 -7.52 -3.12
C SER A 191 -6.57 -9.04 -3.13
N TYR A 192 -7.31 -9.82 -3.91
CA TYR A 192 -7.07 -11.27 -4.03
C TYR A 192 -5.81 -11.61 -4.82
N ILE A 193 -5.45 -10.80 -5.80
CA ILE A 193 -4.19 -10.90 -6.55
C ILE A 193 -3.01 -10.59 -5.62
N LEU A 194 -3.13 -9.52 -4.85
CA LEU A 194 -2.10 -9.06 -3.91
C LEU A 194 -1.87 -10.03 -2.76
N SER A 195 -2.92 -10.71 -2.29
CA SER A 195 -2.80 -11.76 -1.27
C SER A 195 -2.35 -13.11 -1.82
N GLY A 196 -2.07 -13.22 -3.12
CA GLY A 196 -1.73 -14.48 -3.78
C GLY A 196 -2.87 -15.51 -3.83
N MET A 197 -4.09 -15.14 -3.42
CA MET A 197 -5.27 -16.01 -3.46
C MET A 197 -5.77 -16.22 -4.89
N ALA A 198 -5.59 -15.23 -5.76
CA ALA A 198 -5.75 -15.38 -7.21
C ALA A 198 -4.37 -15.65 -7.82
N THR A 199 -4.19 -16.83 -8.42
CA THR A 199 -2.92 -17.26 -9.05
C THR A 199 -3.10 -17.40 -10.55
N ASP A 200 -2.00 -17.28 -11.30
CA ASP A 200 -1.93 -17.36 -12.77
C ASP A 200 -2.68 -16.25 -13.52
N TRP A 201 -3.11 -15.19 -12.83
CA TRP A 201 -3.80 -14.03 -13.42
C TRP A 201 -2.93 -13.32 -14.47
N GLU A 202 -1.62 -13.36 -14.33
CA GLU A 202 -0.66 -12.75 -15.24
C GLU A 202 -0.62 -13.43 -16.63
N ASN A 203 -1.29 -14.59 -16.77
CA ASN A 203 -1.46 -15.29 -18.03
C ASN A 203 -2.79 -14.97 -18.72
N LEU A 204 -3.65 -14.14 -18.12
CA LEU A 204 -4.85 -13.63 -18.77
C LEU A 204 -4.46 -12.77 -19.98
N GLU A 205 -5.34 -12.72 -20.99
CA GLU A 205 -5.09 -11.86 -22.14
C GLU A 205 -4.97 -10.38 -21.72
N PRO A 206 -4.14 -9.57 -22.40
CA PRO A 206 -3.92 -8.17 -22.04
C PRO A 206 -5.20 -7.36 -21.86
N VAL A 207 -6.23 -7.63 -22.67
CA VAL A 207 -7.53 -6.95 -22.55
C VAL A 207 -8.18 -7.20 -21.18
N PHE A 208 -8.06 -8.41 -20.61
CA PHE A 208 -8.60 -8.70 -19.28
C PHE A 208 -7.76 -8.04 -18.18
N LEU A 209 -6.43 -8.04 -18.33
CA LEU A 209 -5.54 -7.35 -17.40
C LEU A 209 -5.84 -5.85 -17.35
N GLU A 210 -6.03 -5.21 -18.50
CA GLU A 210 -6.40 -3.80 -18.61
C GLU A 210 -7.75 -3.51 -17.93
N HIS A 211 -8.75 -4.38 -18.10
CA HIS A 211 -10.05 -4.25 -17.43
C HIS A 211 -9.95 -4.40 -15.90
N LEU A 212 -8.98 -5.18 -15.43
CA LEU A 212 -8.67 -5.33 -14.00
C LEU A 212 -7.79 -4.19 -13.46
N GLY A 213 -7.40 -3.22 -14.31
CA GLY A 213 -6.49 -2.16 -13.96
C GLY A 213 -5.08 -2.68 -13.67
N ILE A 214 -4.67 -3.76 -14.33
CA ILE A 214 -3.36 -4.39 -14.16
C ILE A 214 -2.51 -4.12 -15.39
N LYS A 215 -1.32 -3.58 -15.18
CA LYS A 215 -0.37 -3.26 -16.23
C LYS A 215 0.99 -3.85 -15.91
N HIS A 216 1.59 -4.58 -16.85
CA HIS A 216 3.00 -4.93 -16.77
C HIS A 216 3.85 -3.68 -16.93
N VAL A 217 4.76 -3.43 -15.99
CA VAL A 217 5.61 -2.24 -15.96
C VAL A 217 7.01 -2.56 -16.45
N GLU A 218 7.62 -3.61 -15.89
CA GLU A 218 8.98 -4.01 -16.23
C GLU A 218 9.26 -5.45 -15.81
N THR A 219 10.44 -5.94 -16.19
CA THR A 219 11.01 -7.18 -15.66
C THR A 219 12.33 -6.85 -14.95
N ALA A 220 12.30 -6.91 -13.62
CA ALA A 220 13.47 -6.74 -12.76
C ALA A 220 14.28 -8.04 -12.65
N LYS A 221 15.47 -7.96 -12.07
CA LYS A 221 16.35 -9.12 -11.80
C LYS A 221 16.55 -9.28 -10.30
N LEU A 222 16.24 -10.45 -9.77
CA LEU A 222 16.51 -10.82 -8.39
C LEU A 222 17.78 -11.67 -8.30
N ARG A 223 18.78 -11.20 -7.55
CA ARG A 223 20.10 -11.83 -7.36
C ARG A 223 20.27 -12.30 -5.91
N LEU A 224 20.17 -13.60 -5.70
CA LEU A 224 20.28 -14.25 -4.39
C LEU A 224 21.57 -15.07 -4.36
N GLY A 225 22.69 -14.39 -4.08
CA GLY A 225 24.03 -14.98 -4.15
C GLY A 225 24.37 -15.48 -5.57
N HIS A 226 24.44 -16.79 -5.75
CA HIS A 226 24.75 -17.44 -7.03
C HIS A 226 23.53 -17.68 -7.92
N LYS A 227 22.33 -17.33 -7.45
CA LYS A 227 21.06 -17.52 -8.15
C LYS A 227 20.57 -16.21 -8.72
N THR A 228 20.08 -16.22 -9.95
CA THR A 228 19.43 -15.07 -10.58
C THR A 228 18.10 -15.47 -11.18
N ALA A 229 17.07 -14.67 -10.95
CA ALA A 229 15.73 -14.91 -11.47
C ALA A 229 15.07 -13.63 -11.98
N PRO A 230 14.26 -13.71 -13.05
CA PRO A 230 13.42 -12.59 -13.46
C PRO A 230 12.26 -12.41 -12.48
N VAL A 231 11.92 -11.14 -12.22
CA VAL A 231 10.73 -10.74 -11.48
C VAL A 231 9.93 -9.80 -12.38
N ASP A 232 8.79 -10.27 -12.87
CA ASP A 232 7.89 -9.44 -13.67
C ASP A 232 7.10 -8.53 -12.72
N ILE A 233 7.27 -7.22 -12.83
CA ILE A 233 6.61 -6.22 -11.99
C ILE A 233 5.36 -5.72 -12.72
N TYR A 234 4.22 -5.83 -12.04
CA TYR A 234 2.94 -5.32 -12.48
C TYR A 234 2.45 -4.24 -11.52
N VAL A 235 1.83 -3.20 -12.06
CA VAL A 235 1.01 -2.28 -11.27
C VAL A 235 -0.43 -2.75 -11.31
N VAL A 236 -1.03 -2.90 -10.13
CA VAL A 236 -2.42 -3.25 -9.90
C VAL A 236 -3.14 -2.02 -9.35
N GLY A 237 -4.19 -1.59 -10.05
CA GLY A 237 -4.84 -0.31 -9.78
C GLY A 237 -4.02 0.85 -10.34
N GLU A 238 -3.84 1.92 -9.57
CA GLU A 238 -3.05 3.08 -10.05
C GLU A 238 -1.59 3.04 -9.59
N TYR A 239 -1.25 2.37 -8.48
CA TYR A 239 0.07 2.56 -7.85
C TYR A 239 0.69 1.35 -7.15
N ARG A 240 -0.02 0.21 -7.05
CA ARG A 240 0.46 -0.89 -6.21
C ARG A 240 1.20 -1.93 -7.03
N GLU A 241 2.44 -2.18 -6.69
CA GLU A 241 3.26 -3.15 -7.41
C GLU A 241 3.08 -4.57 -6.89
N VAL A 242 3.15 -5.53 -7.82
CA VAL A 242 3.24 -6.96 -7.53
C VAL A 242 4.35 -7.54 -8.40
N GLY A 243 5.33 -8.16 -7.77
CA GLY A 243 6.36 -8.92 -8.44
C GLY A 243 5.92 -10.36 -8.61
N VAL A 244 6.04 -10.90 -9.82
CA VAL A 244 5.86 -12.32 -10.08
C VAL A 244 7.23 -12.92 -10.34
N ALA A 245 7.79 -13.61 -9.33
CA ALA A 245 9.06 -14.28 -9.44
C ALA A 245 8.88 -15.75 -9.81
N ARG A 246 9.75 -16.23 -10.70
CA ARG A 246 9.79 -17.63 -11.15
C ARG A 246 11.15 -18.22 -10.80
N ARG A 247 11.18 -19.53 -10.52
CA ARG A 247 12.41 -20.30 -10.24
C ARG A 247 13.12 -19.93 -8.93
N VAL A 248 12.45 -19.20 -8.05
CA VAL A 248 12.89 -18.85 -6.69
C VAL A 248 11.85 -19.40 -5.71
N SER A 249 12.31 -19.89 -4.57
CA SER A 249 11.49 -20.41 -3.48
C SER A 249 11.53 -19.44 -2.29
N LEU A 250 10.57 -19.56 -1.37
CA LEU A 250 10.58 -18.78 -0.13
C LEU A 250 11.87 -18.98 0.67
N GLU A 251 12.42 -20.20 0.66
CA GLU A 251 13.67 -20.51 1.37
C GLU A 251 14.84 -19.67 0.84
N ASP A 252 14.90 -19.45 -0.47
CA ASP A 252 15.96 -18.63 -1.07
C ASP A 252 15.90 -17.16 -0.62
N LEU A 253 14.75 -16.69 -0.11
CA LEU A 253 14.53 -15.30 0.31
C LEU A 253 14.73 -15.07 1.81
N ARG A 254 14.77 -16.14 2.63
CA ARG A 254 14.87 -16.03 4.10
C ARG A 254 16.15 -15.39 4.59
N ASP A 255 17.23 -15.49 3.82
CA ASP A 255 18.51 -14.87 4.17
C ASP A 255 18.52 -13.34 3.96
N PHE A 256 17.50 -12.79 3.28
CA PHE A 256 17.43 -11.39 2.86
C PHE A 256 16.22 -10.65 3.42
N LEU A 257 15.28 -11.37 4.01
CA LEU A 257 14.01 -10.83 4.51
C LEU A 257 13.73 -11.38 5.90
N ASP A 258 13.18 -10.53 6.75
CA ASP A 258 12.63 -10.95 8.03
C ASP A 258 11.45 -11.91 7.85
N GLU A 259 11.20 -12.75 8.86
CA GLU A 259 10.16 -13.80 8.83
C GLU A 259 8.78 -13.23 8.50
N GLU A 260 8.43 -12.06 9.05
CA GLU A 260 7.16 -11.36 8.79
C GLU A 260 7.00 -11.03 7.29
N LEU A 261 8.05 -10.57 6.62
CA LEU A 261 8.02 -10.24 5.20
C LEU A 261 7.94 -11.50 4.33
N VAL A 262 8.59 -12.59 4.74
CA VAL A 262 8.51 -13.88 4.05
C VAL A 262 7.08 -14.45 4.11
N GLU A 263 6.39 -14.32 5.24
CA GLU A 263 5.00 -14.77 5.41
C GLU A 263 4.00 -14.01 4.53
N MET A 264 4.34 -12.81 4.09
CA MET A 264 3.50 -12.01 3.19
C MET A 264 3.57 -12.44 1.73
N ILE A 265 4.57 -13.27 1.34
CA ILE A 265 4.75 -13.68 -0.04
C ILE A 265 3.76 -14.79 -0.41
N GLY A 266 2.91 -14.51 -1.39
CA GLY A 266 1.98 -15.50 -1.92
C GLY A 266 2.70 -16.59 -2.71
N VAL A 267 2.37 -17.87 -2.48
CA VAL A 267 2.89 -18.98 -3.29
C VAL A 267 1.77 -19.52 -4.17
N GLY A 268 1.93 -19.38 -5.49
CA GLY A 268 0.97 -19.94 -6.43
C GLY A 268 1.45 -21.21 -7.11
N LYS A 269 0.73 -21.58 -8.17
CA LYS A 269 0.98 -22.84 -8.89
C LYS A 269 2.41 -22.88 -9.45
N LYS A 270 2.97 -24.09 -9.48
CA LYS A 270 4.33 -24.38 -9.96
C LYS A 270 5.43 -23.59 -9.20
N GLY A 271 5.16 -23.18 -7.96
CA GLY A 271 6.14 -22.49 -7.11
C GLY A 271 6.45 -21.06 -7.56
N LYS A 272 5.53 -20.40 -8.28
CA LYS A 272 5.63 -18.96 -8.55
C LYS A 272 5.42 -18.20 -7.24
N LEU A 273 6.23 -17.18 -6.99
CA LEU A 273 6.09 -16.28 -5.86
C LEU A 273 5.42 -14.99 -6.31
N TYR A 274 4.41 -14.55 -5.57
CA TYR A 274 3.73 -13.26 -5.71
C TYR A 274 4.22 -12.38 -4.58
N ILE A 275 5.08 -11.44 -4.94
CA ILE A 275 5.84 -10.61 -4.03
C ILE A 275 5.10 -9.27 -3.92
N PRO A 276 4.51 -8.94 -2.76
CA PRO A 276 3.84 -7.65 -2.59
C PRO A 276 4.87 -6.52 -2.58
N ASP A 277 4.42 -5.31 -2.87
CA ASP A 277 5.25 -4.11 -2.95
C ASP A 277 6.13 -3.84 -1.73
N VAL A 278 5.64 -4.04 -0.50
CA VAL A 278 6.47 -3.90 0.71
C VAL A 278 7.66 -4.87 0.73
N VAL A 279 7.50 -6.06 0.17
CA VAL A 279 8.58 -7.05 0.07
C VAL A 279 9.50 -6.71 -1.11
N LEU A 280 8.96 -6.17 -2.22
CA LEU A 280 9.79 -5.64 -3.30
C LEU A 280 10.69 -4.50 -2.81
N ASP A 281 10.16 -3.61 -1.99
CA ASP A 281 10.91 -2.52 -1.35
C ASP A 281 12.04 -3.07 -0.47
N ALA A 282 11.76 -4.05 0.39
CA ALA A 282 12.78 -4.66 1.24
C ALA A 282 13.87 -5.37 0.42
N LEU A 283 13.51 -6.03 -0.69
CA LEU A 283 14.48 -6.67 -1.59
C LEU A 283 15.34 -5.64 -2.36
N LEU A 284 14.80 -4.45 -2.67
CA LEU A 284 15.57 -3.33 -3.21
C LEU A 284 16.55 -2.80 -2.16
N GLU A 285 16.10 -2.59 -0.93
CA GLU A 285 16.92 -2.10 0.18
C GLU A 285 18.05 -3.08 0.53
N ALA A 286 17.79 -4.39 0.46
CA ALA A 286 18.81 -5.43 0.61
C ALA A 286 19.79 -5.53 -0.58
N GLY A 287 19.59 -4.76 -1.65
CA GLY A 287 20.45 -4.75 -2.84
C GLY A 287 20.36 -6.03 -3.67
N VAL A 288 19.31 -6.84 -3.49
CA VAL A 288 19.12 -8.11 -4.22
C VAL A 288 18.12 -8.00 -5.35
N LEU A 289 17.24 -7.00 -5.36
CA LEU A 289 16.38 -6.68 -6.50
C LEU A 289 17.00 -5.55 -7.33
N GLU A 290 17.28 -5.82 -8.60
CA GLU A 290 17.78 -4.83 -9.57
C GLU A 290 16.67 -4.47 -10.56
N ARG A 291 16.24 -3.21 -10.56
CA ARG A 291 15.24 -2.68 -11.50
C ARG A 291 15.93 -1.98 -12.68
N SER A 292 15.27 -1.97 -13.83
CA SER A 292 15.77 -1.24 -14.99
C SER A 292 15.30 0.19 -14.87
N LEU A 293 16.15 1.12 -14.42
CA LEU A 293 15.81 2.54 -14.35
C LEU A 293 15.26 3.01 -15.72
N ARG A 294 13.96 3.28 -15.78
CA ARG A 294 13.38 4.17 -16.80
C ARG A 294 12.87 5.42 -16.09
N PRO A 295 13.06 6.61 -16.68
CA PRO A 295 12.38 7.80 -16.20
C PRO A 295 10.88 7.54 -16.20
N LEU A 296 10.20 7.89 -15.11
CA LEU A 296 8.74 7.99 -15.09
C LEU A 296 8.37 9.12 -16.08
N GLU A 297 7.77 8.76 -17.22
CA GLU A 297 7.14 9.71 -18.14
C GLU A 297 5.80 10.21 -17.59
#